data_AF-A0A2S8FVM6-F1
#
_entry.id   AF-A0A2S8FVM6-F1
#
_cell.length_a   1.000
_cell.length_b   1.000
_cell.length_c   1.000
_cell.angle_alpha   90.00
_cell.angle_beta   90.00
_cell.angle_gamma   90.00
#
_symmetry.space_group_name_H-M   'P 1'
#
loop_
_entity.id
_entity.type
_entity.pdbx_description
1 polymer ?
#
loop_
_entity_poly.entity_id
_entity_poly.type
_entity_poly.pdbx_seq_one_letter_code
_entity_poly.pdbx_strand_id
1 'polypeptide(L)'
;MRALGYWLICMVLLSVLACSEQKPTASEVTNSDSSLTIEQWKSLPPSEKYDGAALKRLRKHDNKLKSERAWQKFMKEVVGPEMRVDMPRPDAKS
;
A
#
# COMPACT_ATOMS: atom_id res chain seq x y z
N MET A 1 -40.41 24.88 -23.84
CA MET A 1 -38.95 24.97 -23.56
C MET A 1 -38.57 24.45 -22.16
N ARG A 2 -39.11 23.30 -21.72
CA ARG A 2 -38.75 22.67 -20.43
C ARG A 2 -37.98 21.36 -20.60
N ALA A 3 -38.14 20.70 -21.76
CA ALA A 3 -37.48 19.43 -22.07
C ALA A 3 -35.95 19.57 -22.28
N LEU A 4 -35.47 20.70 -22.78
CA LEU A 4 -34.04 20.96 -22.98
C LEU A 4 -33.27 21.07 -21.67
N GLY A 5 -33.93 21.55 -20.59
CA GLY A 5 -33.31 21.65 -19.27
C GLY A 5 -33.06 20.28 -18.63
N TYR A 6 -34.01 19.35 -18.77
CA TYR A 6 -33.85 17.98 -18.25
C TYR A 6 -32.76 17.20 -18.98
N TRP A 7 -32.59 17.42 -20.29
CA TRP A 7 -31.55 16.76 -21.08
C TRP A 7 -30.13 17.18 -20.64
N LEU A 8 -29.92 18.47 -20.39
CA LEU A 8 -28.65 18.99 -19.86
C LEU A 8 -28.37 18.51 -18.43
N ILE A 9 -29.40 18.45 -17.57
CA ILE A 9 -29.27 17.97 -16.19
C ILE A 9 -28.92 16.47 -16.15
N CYS A 10 -29.53 15.65 -17.01
CA CYS A 10 -29.20 14.23 -17.11
C CYS A 10 -27.75 13.98 -17.53
N MET A 11 -27.22 14.75 -18.49
CA MET A 11 -25.83 14.61 -18.92
C MET A 11 -24.84 15.00 -17.82
N VAL A 12 -25.15 16.03 -17.02
CA VAL A 12 -24.31 16.43 -15.88
C VAL A 12 -24.32 15.39 -14.75
N LEU A 13 -25.46 14.74 -14.49
CA LEU A 13 -25.57 13.67 -13.49
C LEU A 13 -24.84 12.38 -13.92
N LEU A 14 -24.82 12.05 -15.21
CA LEU A 14 -24.09 10.89 -15.74
C LEU A 14 -22.56 11.05 -15.64
N SER A 15 -22.05 12.28 -15.72
CA SER A 15 -20.61 12.58 -15.56
C SER A 15 -20.09 12.30 -14.14
N VAL A 16 -20.95 12.38 -13.12
CA VAL A 16 -20.54 12.14 -11.72
C VAL A 16 -20.49 10.64 -11.40
N LEU A 17 -21.30 9.80 -12.05
CA LEU A 17 -21.24 8.34 -11.89
C LEU A 17 -20.14 7.66 -12.71
N ALA A 18 -19.66 8.28 -13.80
CA ALA A 18 -18.60 7.72 -14.64
C ALA A 18 -17.19 7.77 -14.00
N CYS A 19 -17.04 8.39 -12.82
CA CYS A 19 -15.76 8.45 -12.09
C CYS A 19 -15.69 7.50 -10.88
N SER A 20 -16.60 6.52 -10.78
CA SER A 20 -16.65 5.59 -9.65
C SER A 20 -16.40 4.13 -10.02
N GLU A 21 -15.65 3.89 -11.09
CA GLU A 21 -15.21 2.54 -11.46
C GLU A 21 -13.72 2.49 -11.82
N GLN A 22 -12.87 3.08 -10.97
CA GLN A 22 -11.45 2.72 -10.96
C GLN A 22 -11.25 1.52 -10.03
N LYS A 23 -11.64 0.35 -10.56
CA LYS A 23 -11.10 -0.94 -10.15
C LYS A 23 -9.58 -0.79 -9.97
N PRO A 24 -8.99 -1.08 -8.80
CA PRO A 24 -7.55 -0.98 -8.62
C PRO A 24 -6.92 -2.03 -9.53
N THR A 25 -6.52 -1.58 -10.71
CA THR A 25 -5.72 -2.37 -11.63
C THR A 25 -4.35 -2.39 -10.99
N ALA A 26 -4.01 -3.55 -10.45
CA ALA A 26 -2.67 -3.90 -10.05
C ALA A 26 -1.74 -3.71 -11.26
N SER A 27 -1.14 -2.52 -11.37
CA SER A 27 0.06 -2.22 -12.16
C SER A 27 0.41 -0.75 -11.94
N GLU A 28 1.19 -0.47 -10.90
CA GLU A 28 1.99 0.75 -10.87
C GLU A 28 3.39 0.38 -10.37
N VAL A 29 4.16 -0.21 -11.27
CA VAL A 29 5.62 -0.11 -11.20
C VAL A 29 5.98 1.11 -12.05
N THR A 30 6.71 2.04 -11.42
CA THR A 30 7.44 3.18 -11.99
C THR A 30 6.81 4.56 -11.75
N ASN A 31 7.12 5.16 -10.60
CA ASN A 31 7.54 6.57 -10.50
C ASN A 31 8.22 6.83 -9.13
N SER A 32 9.54 7.06 -9.19
CA SER A 32 10.34 8.02 -8.40
C SER A 32 9.90 8.38 -6.96
N ASP A 33 10.76 8.14 -5.97
CA ASP A 33 10.59 8.57 -4.56
C ASP A 33 9.38 7.99 -3.81
N SER A 34 8.87 6.86 -4.30
CA SER A 34 7.61 6.26 -3.89
C SER A 34 7.69 5.74 -2.45
N SER A 35 7.03 6.47 -1.57
CA SER A 35 6.79 6.10 -0.20
C SER A 35 6.07 4.74 -0.13
N LEU A 36 6.67 3.76 0.56
CA LEU A 36 6.15 2.40 0.62
C LEU A 36 5.08 2.30 1.72
N THR A 37 3.85 1.91 1.39
CA THR A 37 2.81 1.64 2.40
C THR A 37 3.02 0.26 3.04
N ILE A 38 2.38 0.00 4.20
CA ILE A 38 2.46 -1.31 4.86
C ILE A 38 1.87 -2.42 3.97
N GLU A 39 0.79 -2.16 3.23
CA GLU A 39 0.16 -3.16 2.36
C GLU A 39 1.02 -3.48 1.14
N GLN A 40 1.63 -2.46 0.54
CA GLN A 40 2.60 -2.66 -0.54
C GLN A 40 3.84 -3.40 -0.04
N TRP A 41 4.35 -3.06 1.15
CA TRP A 41 5.46 -3.76 1.79
C TRP A 41 5.17 -5.26 2.01
N LYS A 42 3.95 -5.61 2.47
CA LYS A 42 3.55 -7.01 2.63
C LYS A 42 3.52 -7.80 1.33
N SER A 43 3.27 -7.11 0.21
CA SER A 43 3.20 -7.71 -1.12
C SER A 43 4.57 -7.87 -1.79
N LEU A 44 5.64 -7.32 -1.20
CA LEU A 44 7.00 -7.47 -1.73
C LEU A 44 7.50 -8.91 -1.53
N PRO A 45 8.35 -9.42 -2.44
CA PRO A 45 9.02 -10.69 -2.23
C PRO A 45 9.92 -10.62 -0.98
N PRO A 46 10.09 -11.72 -0.21
CA PRO A 46 10.86 -11.71 1.05
C PRO A 46 12.26 -11.11 0.92
N SER A 47 12.94 -11.34 -0.22
CA SER A 47 14.26 -10.78 -0.52
C SER A 47 14.32 -9.24 -0.54
N GLU A 48 13.21 -8.60 -0.94
CA GLU A 48 13.10 -7.13 -1.03
C GLU A 48 12.35 -6.54 0.16
N LYS A 49 11.40 -7.29 0.72
CA LYS A 49 10.56 -6.90 1.86
C LYS A 49 11.39 -6.54 3.08
N TYR A 50 12.44 -7.29 3.36
CA TYR A 50 13.34 -7.06 4.51
C TYR A 50 14.59 -6.27 4.15
N ASP A 51 14.68 -5.76 2.92
CA ASP A 51 15.80 -4.91 2.53
C ASP A 51 15.77 -3.58 3.29
N GLY A 52 16.96 -3.08 3.62
CA GLY A 52 17.12 -1.81 4.33
C GLY A 52 16.51 -0.64 3.57
N ALA A 53 16.50 -0.65 2.24
CA ALA A 53 15.89 0.41 1.45
C ALA A 53 14.35 0.37 1.53
N ALA A 54 13.75 -0.81 1.47
CA ALA A 54 12.29 -0.98 1.58
C ALA A 54 11.79 -0.53 2.97
N LEU A 55 12.45 -0.97 4.05
CA LEU A 55 12.13 -0.57 5.41
C LEU A 55 12.33 0.94 5.65
N LYS A 56 13.35 1.55 5.03
CA LYS A 56 13.59 3.00 5.10
C LYS A 56 12.50 3.80 4.37
N ARG A 57 12.01 3.31 3.22
CA ARG A 57 10.89 3.92 2.50
C ARG A 57 9.59 3.80 3.31
N LEU A 58 9.36 2.65 3.95
CA LEU A 58 8.22 2.41 4.83
C LEU A 58 8.22 3.37 6.02
N ARG A 59 9.38 3.53 6.67
CA ARG A 59 9.55 4.46 7.79
C ARG A 59 9.35 5.92 7.41
N LYS A 60 9.72 6.31 6.19
CA LYS A 60 9.50 7.67 5.67
C LYS A 60 8.04 7.97 5.39
N HIS A 61 7.29 6.97 4.90
CA HIS A 61 5.89 7.10 4.54
C HIS A 61 4.99 7.28 5.76
N ASP A 62 5.09 6.39 6.75
CA ASP A 62 4.19 6.41 7.91
C ASP A 62 4.76 7.29 9.02
N ASN A 63 4.08 8.41 9.31
CA ASN A 63 4.42 9.30 10.40
C ASN A 63 4.48 8.59 11.77
N LYS A 64 3.69 7.53 11.97
CA LYS A 64 3.70 6.73 13.21
C LYS A 64 5.00 5.96 13.38
N LEU A 65 5.67 5.61 12.27
CA LEU A 65 6.91 4.83 12.26
C LEU A 65 8.17 5.71 12.36
N LYS A 66 8.04 7.04 12.26
CA LYS A 66 9.18 7.97 12.36
C LYS A 66 9.83 7.93 13.75
N SER A 67 9.02 7.80 14.81
CA SER A 67 9.52 7.68 16.19
C SER A 67 10.30 6.37 16.35
N GLU A 68 11.50 6.45 16.93
CA GLU A 68 12.33 5.26 17.13
C GLU A 68 11.62 4.20 17.99
N ARG A 69 10.89 4.60 19.03
CA ARG A 69 10.13 3.67 19.86
C ARG A 69 9.04 2.93 19.07
N ALA A 70 8.33 3.65 18.20
CA ALA A 70 7.29 3.06 17.38
C ALA A 70 7.88 2.18 16.26
N TRP A 71 9.03 2.57 15.71
CA TRP A 71 9.77 1.78 14.75
C TRP A 71 10.22 0.44 15.34
N GLN A 72 10.83 0.44 16.52
CA GLN A 72 11.24 -0.78 17.21
C GLN A 72 10.04 -1.68 17.53
N LYS A 73 8.91 -1.10 17.94
CA LYS A 73 7.67 -1.85 18.17
C LYS A 73 7.16 -2.50 16.88
N PHE A 74 7.14 -1.77 15.77
CA PHE A 74 6.76 -2.29 14.46
C PHE A 74 7.68 -3.43 13.99
N MET A 75 9.00 -3.25 14.14
CA MET A 75 9.97 -4.30 13.81
C MET A 75 9.73 -5.58 14.61
N LYS A 76 9.40 -5.45 15.90
CA LYS A 76 9.17 -6.60 16.79
C LYS A 76 7.80 -7.26 16.58
N GLU A 77 6.75 -6.48 16.42
CA GLU A 77 5.36 -6.98 16.43
C GLU A 77 4.83 -7.29 15.03
N VAL A 78 5.39 -6.67 13.98
CA VAL A 78 4.93 -6.86 12.60
C VAL A 78 6.01 -7.54 11.77
N VAL A 79 7.21 -6.94 11.66
CA VAL A 79 8.26 -7.46 10.78
C VAL A 79 8.79 -8.81 11.27
N GLY A 80 9.02 -8.96 12.58
CA GLY A 80 9.55 -10.18 13.17
C GLY A 80 8.66 -11.42 12.93
N PRO A 81 7.37 -11.40 13.29
CA PRO A 81 6.46 -12.51 13.02
C PRO A 81 6.34 -12.82 11.53
N GLU A 82 6.20 -11.79 10.70
CA GLU A 82 6.11 -11.94 9.25
C GLU A 82 7.37 -12.62 8.67
N MET A 83 8.56 -12.21 9.13
CA MET A 83 9.84 -12.78 8.69
C MET A 83 9.97 -14.26 9.06
N ARG A 84 9.41 -14.68 10.19
CA ARG A 84 9.39 -16.09 10.59
C ARG A 84 8.47 -16.94 9.71
N VAL A 85 7.42 -16.34 9.16
CA VAL A 85 6.51 -16.99 8.21
C VAL A 85 7.15 -17.06 6.83
N ASP A 86 7.73 -15.95 6.37
CA ASP A 86 8.31 -15.83 5.03
C ASP A 86 9.65 -16.57 4.89
N MET A 87 10.44 -16.62 5.96
CA MET A 87 11.75 -17.29 6.00
C MET A 87 11.82 -18.25 7.19
N PRO A 88 11.17 -19.43 7.11
CA PRO A 88 11.27 -20.43 8.15
C PRO A 88 12.72 -20.90 8.30
N ARG A 89 13.22 -20.89 9.54
CA ARG A 89 14.55 -21.42 9.84
C ARG A 89 14.56 -22.92 9.51
N PRO A 90 15.56 -23.43 8.76
CA PRO A 90 15.60 -24.84 8.36
C PRO A 90 15.79 -25.85 9.51
N ASP A 91 15.86 -25.43 10.77
CA ASP A 91 16.14 -26.28 11.93
C ASP A 91 15.15 -26.04 13.09
N ALA A 92 14.00 -26.72 13.03
CA ALA A 92 13.20 -27.05 14.22
C ALA A 92 12.60 -28.47 14.13
N LYS A 93 13.27 -29.35 13.39
CA LYS A 93 13.09 -30.80 13.44
C LYS A 93 14.48 -31.44 13.37
N SER A 94 15.08 -31.66 14.54
CA SER A 94 16.03 -32.75 14.77
C SER A 94 15.62 -33.47 16.04
#